data_AF-A0A963TM20-F1
#
_entry.id   AF-A0A963TM20-F1
#
_cell.length_a   1.000
_cell.length_b   1.000
_cell.length_c   1.000
_cell.angle_alpha   90.00
_cell.angle_beta   90.00
_cell.angle_gamma   90.00
#
_symmetry.space_group_name_H-M   'P 1'
#
loop_
_entity.id
_entity.type
_entity.pdbx_description
1 polymer ?
#
loop_
_entity_poly.entity_id
_entity_poly.type
_entity_poly.pdbx_seq_one_letter_code
_entity_poly.pdbx_strand_id
1 'polypeptide(L)' 'GVGPKLEALLHSLGYFHFDQIAAWGPAEVAWVDDNLEGFKGRVSRDGWVAQAAALAEGKGN' A
#
# COMPACT_ATOMS: atom_id res chain seq x y z
N GLY A 1 -1.13 -10.10 -4.08
CA GLY A 1 0.29 -9.76 -4.03
C GLY A 1 0.52 -8.45 -4.77
N VAL A 2 1.42 -7.62 -4.26
CA VAL A 2 1.88 -6.40 -4.94
C VAL A 2 2.68 -6.83 -6.17
N GLY A 3 2.13 -6.61 -7.37
CA GLY A 3 2.83 -6.96 -8.62
C GLY A 3 3.84 -5.87 -9.01
N PRO A 4 4.79 -6.15 -9.94
CA PRO A 4 5.88 -5.22 -10.29
C PRO A 4 5.43 -3.82 -10.70
N LYS A 5 4.26 -3.71 -11.35
CA LYS A 5 3.68 -2.42 -11.75
C LYS A 5 3.23 -1.58 -10.55
N LEU A 6 2.66 -2.22 -9.54
CA LEU A 6 2.22 -1.53 -8.33
C LEU A 6 3.42 -1.13 -7.47
N GLU A 7 4.42 -2.01 -7.36
CA GLU A 7 5.68 -1.70 -6.68
C GLU A 7 6.35 -0.46 -7.30
N ALA A 8 6.51 -0.43 -8.62
CA ALA A 8 7.09 0.72 -9.33
C ALA A 8 6.30 2.03 -9.08
N LEU A 9 4.97 1.94 -9.02
CA LEU A 9 4.12 3.09 -8.73
C LEU A 9 4.32 3.58 -7.28
N LEU A 10 4.33 2.69 -6.30
CA LEU A 10 4.59 3.04 -4.89
C LEU A 10 5.98 3.65 -4.70
N HIS A 11 7.00 3.10 -5.36
CA HIS A 11 8.36 3.65 -5.37
C HIS A 11 8.40 5.06 -5.97
N SER A 12 7.65 5.31 -7.06
CA SER A 12 7.56 6.65 -7.66
C SER A 12 6.91 7.69 -6.74
N LEU A 13 6.09 7.23 -5.79
CA LEU A 13 5.45 8.06 -4.75
C LEU A 13 6.28 8.17 -3.46
N GLY A 14 7.44 7.52 -3.40
CA GLY A 14 8.36 7.57 -2.26
C GLY A 14 8.13 6.50 -1.17
N TYR A 15 7.28 5.51 -1.43
CA TYR A 15 7.04 4.39 -0.53
C TYR A 15 7.89 3.20 -0.95
N PHE A 16 8.88 2.82 -0.13
CA PHE A 16 9.83 1.74 -0.41
C PHE A 16 9.78 0.60 0.61
N HIS A 17 9.10 0.82 1.74
CA HIS A 17 9.04 -0.12 2.85
C HIS A 17 7.60 -0.31 3.34
N PHE A 18 7.30 -1.51 3.85
CA PHE A 18 5.95 -1.86 4.29
C PHE A 18 5.49 -1.05 5.51
N ASP A 19 6.40 -0.63 6.39
CA ASP A 19 6.08 0.20 7.55
C ASP A 19 5.50 1.56 7.15
N GLN A 20 5.92 2.13 6.01
CA GLN A 20 5.37 3.38 5.51
C GLN A 20 3.90 3.23 5.08
N ILE A 21 3.56 2.09 4.47
CA ILE A 21 2.19 1.75 4.07
C ILE A 21 1.34 1.41 5.31
N ALA A 22 1.93 0.71 6.28
CA ALA A 22 1.30 0.38 7.56
C ALA A 22 0.95 1.62 8.40
N ALA A 23 1.67 2.73 8.20
CA ALA A 23 1.46 4.00 8.88
C ALA A 23 0.36 4.87 8.24
N TRP A 24 -0.24 4.48 7.11
CA TRP A 24 -1.30 5.25 6.46
C TRP A 24 -2.55 5.36 7.33
N GLY A 25 -3.03 6.59 7.51
CA GLY A 25 -4.32 6.87 8.10
C GLY A 25 -5.45 6.86 7.07
N PRO A 26 -6.69 7.13 7.51
CA PRO A 26 -7.85 7.15 6.62
C PRO A 26 -7.73 8.14 5.46
N ALA A 27 -7.05 9.28 5.68
CA ALA A 27 -6.85 10.29 4.66
C ALA A 27 -5.87 9.83 3.58
N GLU A 28 -4.72 9.24 3.96
CA GLU A 28 -3.77 8.67 3.01
C GLU A 28 -4.42 7.52 2.24
N VAL A 29 -5.15 6.63 2.91
CA VAL A 29 -5.87 5.52 2.26
C VAL A 29 -6.84 6.04 1.20
N ALA A 30 -7.67 7.03 1.54
CA ALA A 30 -8.63 7.62 0.59
C ALA A 30 -7.91 8.28 -0.59
N TRP A 31 -6.84 9.03 -0.33
CA TRP A 31 -6.07 9.67 -1.39
C TRP A 31 -5.44 8.63 -2.32
N VAL A 32 -4.79 7.61 -1.79
CA VAL A 32 -4.15 6.57 -2.62
C VAL A 32 -5.21 5.79 -3.41
N ASP A 33 -6.36 5.47 -2.81
CA ASP A 33 -7.48 4.80 -3.50
C ASP A 33 -8.01 5.61 -4.70
N ASP A 34 -7.98 6.94 -4.63
CA ASP A 34 -8.47 7.80 -5.71
C ASP A 34 -7.41 8.12 -6.77
N ASN A 35 -6.13 8.04 -6.41
CA ASN A 35 -5.03 8.57 -7.22
C ASN A 35 -4.13 7.49 -7.87
N LEU A 36 -4.19 6.22 -7.47
CA LEU A 36 -3.45 5.15 -8.17
C LEU A 36 -4.18 4.66 -9.42
N GLU A 37 -3.82 5.17 -10.59
CA GLU A 37 -4.38 4.74 -11.88
C GLU A 37 -4.18 3.23 -12.12
N GLY A 38 -5.27 2.53 -12.46
CA GLY A 38 -5.28 1.07 -12.61
C GLY A 38 -5.31 0.27 -11.30
N PHE A 39 -5.25 0.93 -10.15
CA PHE A 39 -5.34 0.32 -8.82
C PHE A 39 -6.34 1.05 -7.89
N LYS A 40 -7.23 1.88 -8.46
CA LYS A 40 -8.20 2.64 -7.67
C LYS A 40 -9.06 1.76 -6.78
N GLY A 41 -9.30 2.21 -5.55
CA GLY A 41 -10.10 1.51 -4.54
C GLY A 41 -9.48 0.21 -3.98
N ARG A 42 -8.27 -0.17 -4.40
CA ARG A 42 -7.66 -1.44 -3.97
C ARG A 42 -7.02 -1.37 -2.59
N VAL A 43 -6.59 -0.21 -2.12
CA VAL A 43 -5.95 -0.06 -0.80
C VAL A 43 -6.94 -0.46 0.29
N SER A 44 -8.17 0.07 0.23
CA SER A 44 -9.24 -0.30 1.16
C SER A 44 -9.76 -1.71 0.92
N ARG A 45 -10.10 -2.06 -0.35
CA ARG A 45 -10.74 -3.35 -0.67
C ARG A 45 -9.85 -4.54 -0.33
N ASP A 46 -8.56 -4.43 -0.60
CA ASP A 46 -7.60 -5.52 -0.36
C ASP A 46 -6.93 -5.37 1.02
N GLY A 47 -7.26 -4.34 1.82
CA GLY A 47 -6.77 -4.20 3.19
C GLY A 47 -5.25 -4.01 3.31
N TRP A 48 -4.66 -3.16 2.47
CA TRP A 48 -3.20 -3.04 2.36
C TRP A 48 -2.51 -2.61 3.65
N VAL A 49 -3.10 -1.68 4.41
CA VAL A 49 -2.52 -1.20 5.68
C VAL A 49 -2.30 -2.37 6.66
N ALA A 50 -3.32 -3.23 6.82
CA ALA A 50 -3.23 -4.39 7.70
C ALA A 50 -2.23 -5.44 7.20
N GLN A 51 -2.19 -5.69 5.88
CA GLN A 51 -1.21 -6.60 5.30
C GLN A 51 0.22 -6.07 5.43
N ALA A 52 0.42 -4.78 5.18
CA ALA A 52 1.72 -4.13 5.29
C ALA A 52 2.21 -4.13 6.74
N ALA A 53 1.34 -3.94 7.73
CA ALA A 53 1.68 -4.06 9.14
C ALA A 53 2.20 -5.48 9.47
N ALA A 54 1.48 -6.52 9.02
CA ALA A 54 1.92 -7.90 9.23
C ALA A 54 3.28 -8.19 8.56
N LEU A 55 3.51 -7.66 7.35
CA LEU A 55 4.78 -7.81 6.62
C LEU A 55 5.93 -7.03 7.30
N ALA A 56 5.68 -5.82 7.79
CA ALA A 56 6.67 -5.00 8.49
C ALA A 56 7.14 -5.64 9.81
N GLU A 57 6.26 -6.38 10.50
CA GLU A 57 6.60 -7.17 11.68
C GLU A 57 7.39 -8.45 11.36
N GLY A 58 7.70 -8.73 10.08
CA GLY A 58 8.37 -9.97 9.67
C GLY A 58 7.45 -11.21 9.69
N LYS A 59 6.13 -11.04 9.75
CA LYS A 59 5.15 -12.14 9.60
C LYS A 59 4.86 -12.47 8.12
N GLY A 60 5.71 -12.00 7.22
CA GLY A 60 5.72 -12.42 5.82
C GLY A 60 6.32 -13.81 5.70
N ASN A 61 5.47 -14.77 5.38
CA ASN A 61 5.81 -16.18 5.16
C ASN A 61 6.83 -16.39 4.04
#